data_AF-A0A7S0JR77-F1
#
_entry.id   AF-A0A7S0JR77-F1
#
_cell.length_a   1.000
_cell.length_b   1.000
_cell.length_c   1.000
_cell.angle_alpha   90.00
_cell.angle_beta   90.00
_cell.angle_gamma   90.00
#
_symmetry.space_group_name_H-M   'P 1'
#
loop_
_entity.id
_entity.type
_entity.pdbx_description
1 polymer ?
#
loop_
_entity_poly.entity_id
_entity_poly.type
_entity_poly.pdbx_seq_one_letter_code
_entity_poly.pdbx_strand_id
1 'polypeptide(L)'
;RVTAERILIATGGVPDRPRFEGSQLTITSDEVFDLEEQPKRVLVVGGGYIASEFASLFSGLGSEVTQLVRGPSLLKGFDDDIVSVLETQVTRRGVRICRDDTIE
;
A
#
# COMPACT_ATOMS: atom_id res chain seq x y z
N ARG A 1 32.86 -10.31 -20.61
CA ARG A 1 32.25 -11.65 -20.42
C ARG A 1 32.63 -12.11 -19.01
N VAL A 2 31.67 -12.54 -18.19
CA VAL A 2 31.92 -12.92 -16.77
C VAL A 2 31.71 -14.43 -16.64
N THR A 3 32.52 -15.12 -15.82
CA THR A 3 32.44 -16.58 -15.58
C THR A 3 32.70 -16.91 -14.11
N ALA A 4 32.05 -17.95 -13.59
CA ALA A 4 32.22 -18.48 -12.24
C ALA A 4 31.71 -19.93 -12.17
N GLU A 5 32.13 -20.71 -11.17
CA GLU A 5 31.62 -22.06 -10.91
C GLU A 5 30.12 -22.05 -10.56
N ARG A 6 29.66 -21.02 -9.83
CA ARG A 6 28.26 -20.79 -9.47
C ARG A 6 27.95 -19.30 -9.58
N ILE A 7 26.78 -18.96 -10.12
CA ILE A 7 26.27 -17.58 -10.19
C ILE A 7 24.92 -17.55 -9.47
N LEU A 8 24.79 -16.69 -8.45
CA LEU A 8 23.55 -16.42 -7.74
C LEU A 8 22.88 -15.17 -8.32
N ILE A 9 21.60 -15.27 -8.68
CA ILE A 9 20.77 -14.12 -9.02
C ILE A 9 19.86 -13.82 -7.82
N ALA A 10 20.13 -12.71 -7.15
CA ALA A 10 19.42 -12.28 -5.94
C ALA A 10 19.17 -10.76 -5.99
N THR A 11 18.63 -10.26 -7.11
CA THR A 11 18.48 -8.82 -7.40
C THR A 11 17.29 -8.16 -6.71
N GLY A 12 16.42 -8.93 -6.05
CA GLY A 12 15.19 -8.41 -5.45
C GLY A 12 14.16 -7.95 -6.49
N GLY A 13 13.24 -7.11 -6.04
CA GLY A 13 12.22 -6.45 -6.87
C GLY A 13 12.10 -4.97 -6.54
N VAL A 14 11.22 -4.27 -7.24
CA VAL A 14 10.93 -2.84 -7.05
C VAL A 14 9.41 -2.63 -7.03
N PRO A 15 8.91 -1.53 -6.44
CA PRO A 15 7.49 -1.22 -6.48
C PRO A 15 6.98 -1.09 -7.92
N ASP A 16 5.76 -1.56 -8.16
CA ASP A 16 5.06 -1.35 -9.44
C ASP A 16 4.24 -0.07 -9.38
N ARG A 17 4.36 0.77 -10.43
CA ARG A 17 3.53 1.96 -10.60
C ARG A 17 2.48 1.66 -11.68
N PRO A 18 1.19 1.53 -11.32
CA PRO A 18 0.15 1.20 -12.29
C PRO A 18 0.00 2.31 -13.33
N ARG A 19 -0.38 1.93 -14.56
CA ARG A 19 -0.52 2.85 -15.69
C ARG A 19 -1.95 3.37 -15.76
N PHE A 20 -2.12 4.66 -15.50
CA PHE A 20 -3.35 5.43 -15.68
C PHE A 20 -2.98 6.91 -15.86
N GLU A 21 -3.93 7.74 -16.27
CA GLU A 21 -3.71 9.17 -16.45
C GLU A 21 -3.34 9.83 -15.11
N GLY A 22 -2.19 10.51 -15.04
CA GLY A 22 -1.74 11.12 -13.79
C GLY A 22 -0.96 10.18 -12.85
N SER A 23 -0.72 8.92 -13.22
CA SER A 23 0.10 7.98 -12.44
C SER A 23 1.48 8.53 -12.03
N GLN A 24 2.07 9.41 -12.83
CA GLN A 24 3.33 10.10 -12.51
C GLN A 24 3.27 11.04 -11.29
N LEU A 25 2.08 11.41 -10.84
CA LEU A 25 1.86 12.24 -9.65
C LEU A 25 1.85 11.41 -8.36
N THR A 26 1.86 10.08 -8.47
CA THR A 26 1.89 9.16 -7.34
C THR A 26 3.31 8.91 -6.87
N ILE A 27 3.43 8.55 -5.59
CA ILE A 27 4.64 8.03 -4.98
C ILE A 27 4.43 6.56 -4.61
N THR A 28 5.53 5.83 -4.48
CA THR A 28 5.59 4.41 -4.10
C THR A 28 6.02 4.25 -2.65
N SER A 29 6.10 3.02 -2.18
CA SER A 29 6.64 2.68 -0.85
C SER A 29 8.13 3.05 -0.69
N ASP A 30 8.86 3.25 -1.78
CA ASP A 30 10.25 3.69 -1.71
C ASP A 30 10.31 5.20 -1.42
N GLU A 31 9.56 5.98 -2.19
CA GLU A 31 9.56 7.45 -2.17
C GLU A 31 8.80 8.04 -0.96
N VAL A 32 7.93 7.27 -0.32
CA VAL A 32 7.14 7.74 0.84
C VAL A 32 8.00 8.18 2.03
N PHE A 33 9.19 7.60 2.18
CA PHE A 33 10.14 7.97 3.23
C PHE A 33 10.91 9.26 2.94
N ASP A 34 10.86 9.72 1.68
CA ASP A 34 11.52 10.96 1.23
C ASP A 34 10.59 12.18 1.34
N LEU A 35 9.35 12.01 1.82
CA LEU A 35 8.41 13.11 2.04
C LEU A 35 8.98 14.11 3.06
N GLU A 36 9.22 15.35 2.62
CA GLU A 36 9.74 16.43 3.47
C GLU A 36 8.77 16.81 4.60
N GLU A 37 7.47 16.71 4.32
CA GLU A 37 6.40 17.02 5.27
C GLU A 37 5.34 15.92 5.28
N GLN A 38 4.72 15.70 6.44
CA GLN A 38 3.61 14.77 6.55
C GLN A 38 2.37 15.31 5.81
N PRO A 39 1.80 14.57 4.85
CA PRO A 39 0.59 14.96 4.15
C PRO A 39 -0.62 14.96 5.08
N LYS A 40 -1.48 15.98 4.98
CA LYS A 40 -2.73 16.06 5.75
C LYS A 40 -3.78 15.05 5.30
N ARG A 41 -3.76 14.67 4.01
CA ARG A 41 -4.68 13.71 3.40
C ARG A 41 -3.91 12.74 2.53
N VAL A 42 -4.20 11.44 2.65
CA VAL A 42 -3.49 10.38 1.93
C VAL A 42 -4.50 9.41 1.31
N LEU A 43 -4.33 9.15 0.01
CA LEU A 43 -4.94 8.03 -0.66
C LEU A 43 -3.89 6.92 -0.80
N VAL A 44 -4.14 5.77 -0.16
CA VAL A 44 -3.33 4.57 -0.32
C VAL A 44 -4.03 3.65 -1.30
N VAL A 45 -3.34 3.26 -2.38
CA VAL A 45 -3.90 2.40 -3.42
C VAL A 45 -3.32 1.00 -3.29
N GLY A 46 -4.16 0.05 -2.87
CA GLY A 46 -3.79 -1.36 -2.71
C GLY A 46 -4.39 -1.98 -1.45
N GLY A 47 -4.63 -3.29 -1.52
CA GLY A 47 -5.10 -4.11 -0.39
C GLY A 47 -4.02 -4.99 0.23
N GLY A 48 -2.76 -4.89 -0.19
CA GLY A 48 -1.66 -5.70 0.34
C GLY A 48 -1.15 -5.22 1.70
N TYR A 49 -0.20 -5.95 2.28
CA TYR A 49 0.36 -5.64 3.60
C TYR A 49 1.02 -4.25 3.65
N ILE A 50 1.87 -3.91 2.66
CA ILE A 50 2.51 -2.59 2.58
C ILE A 50 1.48 -1.45 2.58
N ALA A 51 0.41 -1.60 1.80
CA ALA A 51 -0.65 -0.60 1.74
C ALA A 51 -1.36 -0.45 3.10
N SER A 52 -1.72 -1.56 3.73
CA SER A 52 -2.40 -1.56 5.04
C SER A 52 -1.50 -1.01 6.16
N GLU A 53 -0.19 -1.25 6.11
CA GLU A 53 0.80 -0.68 7.03
C GLU A 53 0.87 0.84 6.90
N PHE A 54 1.07 1.36 5.68
CA PHE A 54 1.12 2.82 5.47
C PHE A 54 -0.20 3.52 5.75
N ALA A 55 -1.33 2.90 5.40
CA ALA A 55 -2.64 3.46 5.73
C ALA A 55 -2.81 3.63 7.26
N SER A 56 -2.40 2.62 8.02
CA SER A 56 -2.41 2.65 9.49
C SER A 56 -1.40 3.65 10.06
N LEU A 57 -0.20 3.73 9.47
CA LEU A 57 0.86 4.65 9.87
C LEU A 57 0.42 6.10 9.71
N PHE A 58 -0.01 6.50 8.51
CA PHE A 58 -0.45 7.88 8.25
C PHE A 58 -1.67 8.25 9.10
N SER A 59 -2.62 7.33 9.28
CA SER A 59 -3.77 7.54 10.16
C SER A 59 -3.34 7.74 11.62
N GLY A 60 -2.39 6.93 12.10
CA GLY A 60 -1.83 7.05 13.45
C GLY A 60 -1.02 8.34 13.66
N LEU A 61 -0.41 8.89 12.60
CA LEU A 61 0.26 10.18 12.61
C LEU A 61 -0.71 11.36 12.44
N GLY A 62 -2.02 11.11 12.27
CA GLY A 62 -3.07 12.13 12.22
C GLY A 62 -3.46 12.61 10.82
N SER A 63 -3.00 11.95 9.75
CA SER A 63 -3.50 12.20 8.39
C SER A 63 -4.91 11.64 8.22
N GLU A 64 -5.73 12.30 7.41
CA GLU A 64 -6.98 11.71 6.91
C GLU A 64 -6.64 10.68 5.82
N VAL A 65 -6.94 9.42 6.06
CA VAL A 65 -6.52 8.32 5.17
C VAL A 65 -7.72 7.64 4.54
N THR A 66 -7.66 7.48 3.22
CA THR A 66 -8.51 6.55 2.47
C THR A 66 -7.64 5.45 1.88
N GLN A 67 -8.02 4.19 2.07
CA GLN A 67 -7.39 3.03 1.44
C GLN A 67 -8.33 2.46 0.37
N LEU A 68 -7.89 2.50 -0.88
CA LEU A 68 -8.61 2.01 -2.05
C LEU A 68 -8.17 0.58 -2.38
N VAL A 69 -9.14 -0.31 -2.53
CA VAL A 69 -8.94 -1.73 -2.75
C VAL A 69 -9.84 -2.21 -3.87
N ARG A 70 -9.25 -2.88 -4.87
CA ARG A 70 -9.98 -3.42 -6.03
C ARG A 70 -10.91 -4.60 -5.70
N GLY A 71 -10.68 -5.26 -4.57
CA GLY A 71 -11.47 -6.41 -4.14
C GLY A 71 -12.33 -6.10 -2.91
N PRO A 72 -13.04 -7.12 -2.41
CA PRO A 72 -14.00 -6.95 -1.32
C PRO A 72 -13.34 -6.86 0.06
N SER A 73 -12.03 -7.12 0.17
CA SER A 73 -11.31 -7.12 1.44
C SER A 73 -9.83 -6.76 1.30
N LEU A 74 -9.25 -6.30 2.41
CA LEU A 74 -7.82 -6.20 2.61
C LEU A 74 -7.17 -7.59 2.70
N LEU A 75 -5.86 -7.63 2.45
CA LEU A 75 -4.98 -8.79 2.61
C LEU A 75 -5.56 -10.07 1.98
N LYS A 76 -6.08 -9.98 0.75
CA LYS A 76 -6.63 -11.13 0.02
C LYS A 76 -5.67 -12.33 0.08
N GLY A 77 -6.18 -13.47 0.55
CA GLY A 77 -5.41 -14.72 0.71
C GLY A 77 -4.89 -14.96 2.13
N PHE A 78 -5.09 -14.01 3.05
CA PHE A 78 -4.88 -14.22 4.48
C PHE A 78 -6.15 -14.83 5.12
N ASP A 79 -6.03 -15.28 6.36
CA ASP A 79 -7.13 -15.81 7.15
C ASP A 79 -8.24 -14.76 7.36
N ASP A 80 -9.48 -15.13 7.05
CA ASP A 80 -10.62 -14.21 7.04
C ASP A 80 -10.95 -13.62 8.42
N ASP A 81 -10.74 -14.38 9.51
CA ASP A 81 -10.98 -13.90 10.87
C ASP A 81 -9.97 -12.81 11.24
N ILE A 82 -8.70 -13.01 10.86
CA ILE A 82 -7.64 -12.01 11.07
C ILE A 82 -7.93 -10.75 10.26
N VAL A 83 -8.30 -10.90 8.98
CA VAL A 83 -8.62 -9.76 8.11
C VAL A 83 -9.81 -8.97 8.65
N SER A 84 -10.88 -9.65 9.09
CA SER A 84 -12.07 -9.03 9.67
C SER A 84 -11.74 -8.19 10.92
N VAL A 85 -10.91 -8.73 11.81
CA VAL A 85 -10.44 -8.01 13.00
C VAL A 85 -9.59 -6.80 12.59
N LEU A 86 -8.65 -6.98 11.66
CA LEU A 86 -7.80 -5.90 11.17
C LEU A 86 -8.62 -4.76 10.58
N GLU A 87 -9.52 -5.06 9.62
CA GLU A 87 -10.38 -4.07 8.97
C GLU A 87 -11.22 -3.28 9.98
N THR A 88 -11.74 -3.97 11.00
CA THR A 88 -12.46 -3.33 12.11
C THR A 88 -11.55 -2.36 12.87
N GLN A 89 -10.32 -2.76 13.20
CA GLN A 89 -9.39 -1.91 13.96
C GLN A 89 -8.89 -0.71 13.16
N VAL A 90 -8.51 -0.89 11.89
CA VAL A 90 -8.03 0.22 11.06
C VAL A 90 -9.14 1.23 10.79
N THR A 91 -10.37 0.76 10.57
CA THR A 91 -11.54 1.65 10.41
C THR A 91 -11.82 2.43 11.69
N ARG A 92 -11.75 1.78 12.87
CA ARG A 92 -11.89 2.46 14.16
C ARG A 92 -10.80 3.51 14.42
N ARG A 93 -9.61 3.34 13.84
CA ARG A 93 -8.50 4.29 13.94
C ARG A 93 -8.57 5.44 12.93
N GLY A 94 -9.58 5.45 12.05
CA GLY A 94 -9.85 6.57 11.15
C GLY A 94 -9.50 6.31 9.68
N VAL A 95 -9.07 5.10 9.31
CA VAL A 95 -8.86 4.73 7.91
C VAL A 95 -10.22 4.47 7.25
N ARG A 96 -10.54 5.20 6.19
CA ARG A 96 -11.68 4.90 5.32
C ARG A 96 -11.28 3.84 4.31
N ILE A 97 -11.94 2.67 4.31
CA ILE A 97 -11.70 1.62 3.32
C ILE A 97 -12.74 1.74 2.18
N CYS A 98 -12.27 2.00 0.96
CA CYS A 98 -13.07 1.92 -0.27
C CYS A 98 -12.77 0.58 -0.97
N ARG A 99 -13.79 -0.28 -1.07
CA ARG A 99 -13.70 -1.63 -1.64
C ARG A 99 -14.28 -1.65 -3.05
N ASP A 100 -13.91 -2.68 -3.80
CA ASP A 100 -14.44 -2.99 -5.12
C ASP A 100 -14.35 -1.81 -6.11
N ASP A 101 -13.25 -1.04 -5.99
CA ASP A 101 -13.09 0.22 -6.71
C ASP A 101 -11.65 0.38 -7.25
N THR A 102 -11.49 1.19 -8.30
CA THR A 102 -10.25 1.35 -9.07
C THR A 102 -10.01 2.81 -9.45
N ILE A 103 -8.76 3.15 -9.74
CA ILE A 103 -8.43 4.44 -10.34
C ILE A 103 -8.57 4.30 -11.86
N GLU A 104 -9.31 5.24 -12.46
CA GLU A 104 -9.46 5.38 -13.93
C GLU A 104 -8.37 6.26 -14.53
#